data_AF-A0A6T9C3K9-F1
#
_entry.id   AF-A0A6T9C3K9-F1
#
_cell.length_a   1.000
_cell.length_b   1.000
_cell.length_c   1.000
_cell.angle_alpha   90.00
_cell.angle_beta   90.00
_cell.angle_gamma   90.00
#
_symmetry.space_group_name_H-M   'P 1'
#
loop_
_entity.id
_entity.type
_entity.pdbx_description
1 polymer ?
#
loop_
_entity_poly.entity_id
_entity_poly.type
_entity_poly.pdbx_seq_one_letter_code
_entity_poly.pdbx_strand_id
1 'polypeptide(L)'
;RKEELGSFFAFHGAAADCWFSILRNSLRNLSNSNLMRHGAAYGPGVYFADNTQLSLSYAQLNMGSGNPRNDPSSALDKGEMQGRGTLAVCEIINETRYQRSAHHPSGSSIFVVDNASDIVVRYLLVGVKNQVPSIRASDLPLSNHFEQTLVSVARQDADLKRDLYQSRIGEKMAVMARREEAEREAQAEKAAMEQLPSAFGTMGGNNATTKVIMKEFLRLSKLQAAGKADGISVHLADESNGYLWQVSMDALQGSRLATELQAHSARHPSQTGIELEVVFTPGFPMEPPFVRVVTPRFAFHTGHVTVGGSICMELLTSSGWRPTYTVESVLIQIRASFVEGGGRLDPTRAHVPYSAAEAREAFMRVARQHGWEK
;
A
#
# COMPACT_ATOMS: atom_id res chain seq x y z
N ARG A 1 -31.44 -33.29 35.05
CA ARG A 1 -31.85 -32.07 35.81
C ARG A 1 -32.66 -31.09 34.99
N LYS A 2 -32.12 -30.37 33.98
CA LYS A 2 -32.95 -29.45 33.17
C LYS A 2 -34.13 -30.16 32.50
N GLU A 3 -33.91 -31.35 31.96
CA GLU A 3 -34.96 -32.17 31.33
C GLU A 3 -36.06 -32.61 32.32
N GLU A 4 -35.73 -32.75 33.60
CA GLU A 4 -36.63 -33.27 34.63
C GLU A 4 -37.40 -32.15 35.35
N LEU A 5 -36.70 -31.05 35.67
CA LEU A 5 -37.22 -29.95 36.49
C LEU A 5 -37.61 -28.73 35.67
N GLY A 6 -37.17 -28.65 34.41
CA GLY A 6 -37.23 -27.44 33.61
C GLY A 6 -36.23 -26.38 34.07
N SER A 7 -36.32 -25.21 33.44
CA SER A 7 -35.49 -24.04 33.75
C SER A 7 -36.28 -22.75 33.50
N PHE A 8 -35.80 -21.66 34.09
CA PHE A 8 -36.33 -20.32 33.86
C PHE A 8 -35.19 -19.31 33.73
N PHE A 9 -35.48 -18.15 33.14
CA PHE A 9 -34.52 -17.06 33.03
C PHE A 9 -34.68 -16.07 34.19
N ALA A 10 -33.56 -15.55 34.67
CA ALA A 10 -33.51 -14.45 35.63
C ALA A 10 -32.29 -13.57 35.37
N PHE A 11 -32.30 -12.35 35.91
CA PHE A 11 -31.20 -11.41 35.78
C PHE A 11 -30.24 -11.53 36.95
N HIS A 12 -28.94 -11.34 36.67
CA HIS A 12 -27.89 -11.15 37.66
C HIS A 12 -27.14 -9.86 37.36
N GLY A 13 -26.98 -9.00 38.36
CA GLY A 13 -26.14 -7.81 38.26
C GLY A 13 -24.87 -7.98 39.07
N ALA A 14 -23.76 -7.58 38.46
CA ALA A 14 -22.47 -7.49 39.14
C ALA A 14 -21.69 -6.30 38.58
N ALA A 15 -20.80 -5.75 39.40
CA ALA A 15 -19.89 -4.70 39.00
C ALA A 15 -19.01 -5.13 37.82
N ALA A 16 -18.56 -4.16 37.02
CA ALA A 16 -17.78 -4.38 35.81
C ALA A 16 -16.53 -5.27 36.05
N ASP A 17 -15.85 -5.07 37.17
CA ASP A 17 -14.63 -5.79 37.57
C ASP A 17 -14.88 -7.27 37.93
N CYS A 18 -16.10 -7.65 38.31
CA CYS A 18 -16.45 -9.04 38.59
C CYS A 18 -16.56 -9.89 37.33
N TRP A 19 -16.97 -9.31 36.20
CA TRP A 19 -17.32 -10.07 34.99
C TRP A 19 -16.14 -10.81 34.37
N PHE A 20 -14.93 -10.26 34.46
CA PHE A 20 -13.74 -10.96 33.99
C PHE A 20 -13.56 -12.33 34.68
N SER A 21 -13.77 -12.38 36.00
CA SER A 21 -13.67 -13.62 36.76
C SER A 21 -14.87 -14.54 36.50
N ILE A 22 -16.09 -13.98 36.46
CA ILE A 22 -17.33 -14.75 36.22
C ILE A 22 -17.30 -15.43 34.84
N LEU A 23 -16.82 -14.75 33.79
CA LEU A 23 -16.78 -15.32 32.44
C LEU A 23 -15.78 -16.48 32.30
N ARG A 24 -14.77 -16.55 33.17
CA ARG A 24 -13.78 -17.64 33.16
C ARG A 24 -14.09 -18.76 34.13
N ASN A 25 -14.72 -18.44 35.25
CA ASN A 25 -14.92 -19.37 36.37
C ASN A 25 -16.40 -19.70 36.63
N SER A 26 -17.31 -19.20 35.78
CA SER A 26 -18.76 -19.19 35.98
C SER A 26 -19.18 -18.43 37.25
N LEU A 27 -20.50 -18.29 37.45
CA LEU A 27 -21.03 -17.78 38.71
C LEU A 27 -20.80 -18.79 39.84
N ARG A 28 -20.32 -18.31 40.98
CA ARG A 28 -20.00 -19.15 42.15
C ARG A 28 -20.64 -18.59 43.40
N ASN A 29 -21.13 -19.48 44.26
CA ASN A 29 -21.58 -19.10 45.59
C ASN A 29 -20.35 -18.79 46.46
N LEU A 30 -20.16 -17.51 46.78
CA LEU A 30 -19.06 -17.00 47.60
C LEU A 30 -19.53 -16.50 48.97
N SER A 31 -20.75 -16.86 49.37
CA SER A 31 -21.33 -16.45 50.66
C SER A 31 -20.43 -16.90 51.82
N ASN A 32 -20.28 -16.04 52.83
CA ASN A 32 -19.42 -16.28 54.01
C ASN A 32 -17.93 -16.46 53.71
N SER A 33 -17.46 -16.03 52.53
CA SER A 33 -16.04 -16.00 52.20
C SER A 33 -15.48 -14.58 52.24
N ASN A 34 -14.15 -14.45 52.27
CA ASN A 34 -13.47 -13.15 52.15
C ASN A 34 -13.71 -12.44 50.81
N LEU A 35 -14.33 -13.12 49.83
CA LEU A 35 -14.65 -12.58 48.51
C LEU A 35 -16.13 -12.13 48.40
N MET A 36 -16.92 -12.24 49.48
CA MET A 36 -18.31 -11.79 49.52
C MET A 36 -18.40 -10.26 49.52
N ARG A 37 -18.91 -9.67 48.44
CA ARG A 37 -19.01 -8.20 48.28
C ARG A 37 -20.30 -7.61 48.87
N HIS A 38 -21.40 -8.35 48.79
CA HIS A 38 -22.72 -7.95 49.31
C HIS A 38 -23.20 -8.96 50.34
N GLY A 39 -23.98 -8.51 51.32
CA GLY A 39 -24.51 -9.39 52.37
C GLY A 39 -25.52 -10.41 51.83
N ALA A 40 -25.73 -11.49 52.60
CA ALA A 40 -26.60 -12.61 52.23
C ALA A 40 -27.98 -12.52 52.94
N ALA A 41 -28.74 -11.46 52.67
CA ALA A 41 -29.98 -11.13 53.39
C ALA A 41 -31.09 -12.20 53.30
N TYR A 42 -31.12 -12.97 52.20
CA TYR A 42 -32.08 -14.06 51.94
C TYR A 42 -31.43 -15.46 52.01
N GLY A 43 -30.28 -15.56 52.69
CA GLY A 43 -29.51 -16.79 52.86
C GLY A 43 -28.31 -16.90 51.89
N PRO A 44 -27.44 -17.90 52.10
CA PRO A 44 -26.24 -18.09 51.29
C PRO A 44 -26.59 -18.57 49.88
N GLY A 45 -26.05 -17.91 48.85
CA GLY A 45 -26.24 -18.28 47.45
C GLY A 45 -25.87 -17.17 46.47
N VAL A 46 -26.04 -17.44 45.19
CA VAL A 46 -25.98 -16.45 44.11
C VAL A 46 -27.38 -15.86 43.91
N TYR A 47 -27.46 -14.54 43.84
CA TYR A 47 -28.72 -13.80 43.85
C TYR A 47 -29.15 -13.42 42.43
N PHE A 48 -30.43 -13.57 42.15
CA PHE A 48 -31.05 -13.21 40.89
C PHE A 48 -32.40 -12.51 41.12
N ALA A 49 -32.82 -11.72 40.14
CA ALA A 49 -34.14 -11.11 40.11
C ALA A 49 -34.91 -11.45 38.84
N ASP A 50 -36.23 -11.48 38.92
CA ASP A 50 -37.10 -11.64 37.75
C ASP A 50 -37.10 -10.43 36.80
N ASN A 51 -36.69 -9.25 37.27
CA ASN A 51 -36.62 -8.04 36.45
C ASN A 51 -35.25 -7.36 36.43
N THR A 52 -35.08 -6.51 35.41
CA THR A 52 -33.87 -5.76 35.12
C THR A 52 -33.50 -4.77 36.23
N GLN A 53 -34.47 -4.06 36.81
CA GLN A 53 -34.23 -2.92 37.69
C GLN A 53 -33.60 -3.32 39.03
N LEU A 54 -34.09 -4.41 39.64
CA LEU A 54 -33.49 -4.92 40.89
C LEU A 54 -32.05 -5.38 40.64
N SER A 55 -31.81 -6.16 39.58
CA SER A 55 -30.45 -6.63 39.26
C SER A 55 -29.51 -5.49 38.88
N LEU A 56 -30.01 -4.46 38.19
CA LEU A 56 -29.20 -3.31 37.77
C LEU A 56 -28.65 -2.52 38.97
N SER A 57 -29.38 -2.48 40.09
CA SER A 57 -28.88 -1.87 41.33
C SER A 57 -27.60 -2.53 41.86
N TYR A 58 -27.40 -3.82 41.58
CA TYR A 58 -26.19 -4.59 41.93
C TYR A 58 -25.11 -4.55 40.84
N ALA A 59 -25.42 -4.04 39.65
CA ALA A 59 -24.44 -3.91 38.57
C ALA A 59 -23.43 -2.79 38.79
N GLN A 60 -23.60 -1.96 39.83
CA GLN A 60 -22.76 -0.81 40.19
C GLN A 60 -22.40 0.04 38.96
N LEU A 61 -23.34 0.89 38.53
CA LEU A 61 -23.17 1.74 37.36
C LEU A 61 -21.83 2.48 37.40
N ASN A 62 -21.15 2.57 36.25
CA ASN A 62 -19.83 3.15 36.20
C ASN A 62 -19.88 4.67 36.33
N MET A 63 -19.96 5.19 37.55
CA MET A 63 -20.23 6.62 37.79
C MET A 63 -19.02 7.55 37.56
N GLY A 64 -17.87 7.03 37.09
CA GLY A 64 -16.69 7.84 36.74
C GLY A 64 -16.11 8.72 37.86
N SER A 65 -16.49 8.46 39.13
CA SER A 65 -16.19 9.32 40.28
C SER A 65 -15.04 8.80 41.16
N GLY A 66 -14.38 7.70 40.76
CA GLY A 66 -13.24 7.13 41.49
C GLY A 66 -11.92 7.81 41.12
N ASN A 67 -11.04 8.01 42.10
CA ASN A 67 -9.66 8.42 41.83
C ASN A 67 -8.95 7.26 41.09
N PRO A 68 -8.49 7.45 39.84
CA PRO A 68 -7.94 6.36 39.01
C PRO A 68 -6.67 5.71 39.57
N ARG A 69 -6.08 6.28 40.62
CA ARG A 69 -4.97 5.67 41.37
C ARG A 69 -5.39 4.53 42.31
N ASN A 70 -6.65 4.50 42.74
CA ASN A 70 -7.15 3.53 43.73
C ASN A 70 -8.14 2.51 43.15
N ASP A 71 -8.65 2.75 41.93
CA ASP A 71 -9.58 1.85 41.25
C ASP A 71 -9.14 1.65 39.77
N PRO A 72 -8.38 0.58 39.47
CA PRO A 72 -7.94 0.29 38.11
C PRO A 72 -9.08 0.06 37.11
N SER A 73 -10.30 -0.22 37.59
CA SER A 73 -11.47 -0.40 36.71
C SER A 73 -11.87 0.90 36.01
N SER A 74 -11.53 2.06 36.58
CA SER A 74 -11.75 3.37 35.96
C SER A 74 -10.80 3.65 34.78
N ALA A 75 -9.73 2.86 34.60
CA ALA A 75 -8.78 3.02 33.48
C ALA A 75 -9.27 2.35 32.19
N LEU A 76 -10.13 1.33 32.30
CA LEU A 76 -10.90 0.77 31.18
C LEU A 76 -12.11 1.65 30.80
N ASP A 77 -12.46 2.61 31.65
CA ASP A 77 -13.64 3.47 31.56
C ASP A 77 -13.37 4.80 30.81
N LYS A 78 -12.81 4.70 29.59
CA LYS A 78 -12.71 5.88 28.71
C LYS A 78 -14.08 6.15 28.07
N GLY A 79 -14.90 6.96 28.73
CA GLY A 79 -16.01 7.74 28.16
C GLY A 79 -17.29 6.99 27.74
N GLU A 80 -17.19 5.81 27.13
CA GLU A 80 -18.37 5.14 26.54
C GLU A 80 -19.21 4.33 27.55
N MET A 81 -18.56 3.81 28.61
CA MET A 81 -19.19 3.00 29.66
C MET A 81 -19.63 3.80 30.89
N GLN A 82 -19.35 5.11 30.92
CA GLN A 82 -19.75 5.98 32.03
C GLN A 82 -21.29 6.02 32.17
N GLY A 83 -21.78 5.83 33.39
CA GLY A 83 -23.20 5.75 33.74
C GLY A 83 -23.88 4.44 33.29
N ARG A 84 -23.11 3.43 32.89
CA ARG A 84 -23.62 2.14 32.40
C ARG A 84 -23.19 0.98 33.28
N GLY A 85 -24.02 -0.05 33.36
CA GLY A 85 -23.76 -1.30 34.07
C GLY A 85 -23.81 -2.50 33.13
N THR A 86 -23.47 -3.67 33.68
CA THR A 86 -23.54 -4.94 32.97
C THR A 86 -24.46 -5.90 33.71
N LEU A 87 -25.38 -6.52 32.97
CA LEU A 87 -26.29 -7.54 33.47
C LEU A 87 -26.02 -8.87 32.75
N ALA A 88 -26.18 -9.99 33.45
CA ALA A 88 -26.34 -11.27 32.80
C ALA A 88 -27.82 -11.67 32.78
N VAL A 89 -28.23 -12.30 31.69
CA VAL A 89 -29.39 -13.18 31.68
C VAL A 89 -28.90 -14.59 31.93
N CYS A 90 -29.34 -15.15 33.05
CA CYS A 90 -28.96 -16.48 33.50
C CYS A 90 -30.14 -17.42 33.35
N GLU A 91 -29.87 -18.62 32.87
CA GLU A 91 -30.79 -19.74 32.91
C GLU A 91 -30.54 -20.54 34.19
N ILE A 92 -31.60 -20.79 34.95
CA ILE A 92 -31.54 -21.42 36.28
C ILE A 92 -32.47 -22.64 36.28
N ILE A 93 -32.03 -23.74 36.91
CA ILE A 93 -32.90 -24.92 37.14
C ILE A 93 -34.09 -24.52 38.00
N ASN A 94 -35.29 -24.96 37.59
CA ASN A 94 -36.52 -24.60 38.28
C ASN A 94 -36.73 -25.45 39.54
N GLU A 95 -36.18 -24.98 40.66
CA GLU A 95 -36.42 -25.56 41.97
C GLU A 95 -37.12 -24.57 42.89
N THR A 96 -38.22 -25.00 43.52
CA THR A 96 -39.01 -24.18 44.45
C THR A 96 -38.15 -23.66 45.61
N ARG A 97 -37.12 -24.41 46.01
CA ARG A 97 -36.18 -24.00 47.06
C ARG A 97 -35.34 -22.77 46.70
N TYR A 98 -35.30 -22.31 45.46
CA TYR A 98 -34.55 -21.11 45.09
C TYR A 98 -35.34 -19.82 45.26
N GLN A 99 -36.67 -19.88 45.30
CA GLN A 99 -37.51 -18.71 45.48
C GLN A 99 -37.53 -18.30 46.97
N ARG A 100 -37.23 -17.03 47.28
CA ARG A 100 -37.12 -16.54 48.67
C ARG A 100 -38.14 -15.48 49.04
N SER A 101 -38.57 -14.66 48.08
CA SER A 101 -39.63 -13.68 48.32
C SER A 101 -40.46 -13.48 47.06
N ALA A 102 -41.78 -13.55 47.22
CA ALA A 102 -42.72 -13.12 46.19
C ALA A 102 -42.91 -11.60 46.20
N HIS A 103 -42.49 -10.88 47.25
CA HIS A 103 -42.86 -9.48 47.51
C HIS A 103 -41.66 -8.71 48.11
N HIS A 104 -40.54 -8.60 47.39
CA HIS A 104 -39.56 -7.55 47.71
C HIS A 104 -40.26 -6.18 47.64
N PRO A 105 -39.87 -5.15 48.41
CA PRO A 105 -40.52 -3.83 48.36
C PRO A 105 -40.60 -3.19 46.96
N SER A 106 -39.74 -3.65 46.03
CA SER A 106 -39.77 -3.27 44.61
C SER A 106 -40.74 -4.08 43.75
N GLY A 107 -41.55 -4.98 44.32
CA GLY A 107 -42.47 -5.87 43.59
C GLY A 107 -41.78 -6.98 42.79
N SER A 108 -40.50 -7.24 43.07
CA SER A 108 -39.65 -8.17 42.31
C SER A 108 -39.51 -9.52 43.02
N SER A 109 -39.48 -10.61 42.27
CA SER A 109 -39.16 -11.94 42.81
C SER A 109 -37.65 -12.09 42.97
N ILE A 110 -37.22 -12.59 44.12
CA ILE A 110 -35.81 -12.87 44.41
C ILE A 110 -35.56 -14.37 44.41
N PHE A 111 -34.53 -14.78 43.67
CA PHE A 111 -34.04 -16.14 43.65
C PHE A 111 -32.63 -16.21 44.24
N VAL A 112 -32.41 -17.16 45.14
CA VAL A 112 -31.11 -17.42 45.76
C VAL A 112 -30.74 -18.87 45.49
N VAL A 113 -29.70 -19.05 44.68
CA VAL A 113 -29.26 -20.37 44.21
C VAL A 113 -27.96 -20.75 44.92
N ASP A 114 -28.01 -21.79 45.75
CA ASP A 114 -26.87 -22.24 46.55
C ASP A 114 -25.88 -23.10 45.74
N ASN A 115 -26.39 -23.86 44.75
CA ASN A 115 -25.60 -24.71 43.86
C ASN A 115 -25.26 -24.00 42.54
N ALA A 116 -23.96 -23.70 42.35
CA ALA A 116 -23.46 -23.04 41.15
C ALA A 116 -23.71 -23.81 39.84
N SER A 117 -23.78 -25.14 39.90
CA SER A 117 -24.03 -26.00 38.72
C SER A 117 -25.47 -25.91 38.20
N ASP A 118 -26.35 -25.17 38.88
CA ASP A 118 -27.75 -24.94 38.49
C ASP A 118 -27.91 -23.67 37.67
N ILE A 119 -26.81 -22.92 37.46
CA ILE A 119 -26.81 -21.61 36.82
C ILE A 119 -25.97 -21.69 35.55
N VAL A 120 -26.51 -21.16 34.46
CA VAL A 120 -25.75 -20.90 33.24
C VAL A 120 -25.96 -19.44 32.81
N VAL A 121 -24.88 -18.70 32.62
CA VAL A 121 -24.94 -17.38 31.98
C VAL A 121 -25.20 -17.60 30.49
N ARG A 122 -26.31 -17.08 29.97
CA ARG A 122 -26.71 -17.24 28.55
C ARG A 122 -26.41 -16.01 27.72
N TYR A 123 -26.65 -14.83 28.29
CA TYR A 123 -26.44 -13.56 27.62
C TYR A 123 -25.78 -12.58 28.58
N LEU A 124 -24.86 -11.77 28.07
CA LEU A 124 -24.27 -10.65 28.77
C LEU A 124 -24.75 -9.36 28.10
N LEU A 125 -25.51 -8.56 28.84
CA LEU A 125 -25.99 -7.25 28.41
C LEU A 125 -25.00 -6.20 28.92
N VAL A 126 -24.16 -5.70 28.02
CA VAL A 126 -23.11 -4.71 28.33
C VAL A 126 -23.62 -3.31 28.01
N GLY A 127 -23.33 -2.34 28.87
CA GLY A 127 -23.63 -0.93 28.60
C GLY A 127 -25.08 -0.52 28.92
N VAL A 128 -25.72 -1.22 29.85
CA VAL A 128 -27.09 -1.01 30.31
C VAL A 128 -27.20 0.30 31.07
N LYS A 129 -28.07 1.22 30.65
CA LYS A 129 -28.28 2.53 31.29
C LYS A 129 -29.21 2.43 32.50
N ASN A 130 -29.14 3.39 33.42
CA ASN A 130 -30.04 3.45 34.59
C ASN A 130 -31.54 3.62 34.26
N GLN A 131 -31.87 4.01 33.03
CA GLN A 131 -33.24 4.28 32.58
C GLN A 131 -33.89 3.10 31.82
N VAL A 132 -33.35 1.88 31.97
CA VAL A 132 -33.93 0.72 31.30
C VAL A 132 -35.29 0.38 31.94
N PRO A 133 -36.35 0.17 31.14
CA PRO A 133 -37.65 -0.26 31.65
C PRO A 133 -37.53 -1.53 32.51
N SER A 134 -38.41 -1.69 33.49
CA SER A 134 -38.52 -2.94 34.26
C SER A 134 -39.07 -4.04 33.36
N ILE A 135 -38.18 -4.77 32.70
CA ILE A 135 -38.48 -5.91 31.83
C ILE A 135 -38.34 -7.18 32.65
N ARG A 136 -39.30 -8.10 32.55
CA ARG A 136 -39.18 -9.41 33.17
C ARG A 136 -38.41 -10.37 32.27
N ALA A 137 -37.63 -11.25 32.88
CA ALA A 137 -36.86 -12.24 32.15
C ALA A 137 -37.75 -13.23 31.36
N SER A 138 -38.99 -13.45 31.83
CA SER A 138 -40.02 -14.23 31.13
C SER A 138 -40.45 -13.63 29.78
N ASP A 139 -40.29 -12.32 29.61
CA ASP A 139 -40.79 -11.60 28.45
C ASP A 139 -39.73 -11.57 27.32
N LEU A 140 -38.52 -12.09 27.58
CA LEU A 140 -37.43 -12.11 26.61
C LEU A 140 -37.61 -13.29 25.62
N PRO A 141 -37.64 -13.04 24.30
CA PRO A 141 -37.82 -14.08 23.28
C PRO A 141 -36.51 -14.85 22.98
N LEU A 142 -35.84 -15.36 24.01
CA LEU A 142 -34.47 -15.88 23.91
C LEU A 142 -34.37 -17.23 23.21
N SER A 143 -35.41 -18.06 23.33
CA SER A 143 -35.46 -19.40 22.73
C SER A 143 -35.28 -19.37 21.21
N ASN A 144 -35.87 -18.37 20.54
CA ASN A 144 -35.75 -18.22 19.09
C ASN A 144 -34.50 -17.46 18.67
N HIS A 145 -33.97 -16.59 19.54
CA HIS A 145 -32.84 -15.72 19.21
C HIS A 145 -31.55 -16.52 19.04
N PHE A 146 -31.27 -17.49 19.92
CA PHE A 146 -30.05 -18.29 19.86
C PHE A 146 -29.88 -19.05 18.54
N GLU A 147 -30.94 -19.75 18.10
CA GLU A 147 -30.94 -20.52 16.86
C GLU A 147 -30.73 -19.61 15.64
N GLN A 148 -31.40 -18.45 15.61
CA GLN A 148 -31.25 -17.48 14.53
C GLN A 148 -29.82 -16.91 14.47
N THR A 149 -29.22 -16.62 15.62
CA THR A 149 -27.83 -16.14 15.68
C THR A 149 -26.84 -17.20 15.20
N LEU A 150 -26.98 -18.46 15.64
CA LEU A 150 -26.10 -19.55 15.18
C LEU A 150 -26.14 -19.72 13.66
N VAL A 151 -27.34 -19.69 13.06
CA VAL A 151 -27.51 -19.78 11.60
C VAL A 151 -26.84 -18.61 10.88
N SER A 152 -26.95 -17.38 11.42
CA SER A 152 -26.31 -16.20 10.81
C SER A 152 -24.78 -16.27 10.84
N VAL A 153 -24.19 -16.73 11.96
CA VAL A 153 -22.73 -16.86 12.12
C VAL A 153 -22.18 -17.93 11.18
N ALA A 154 -22.87 -19.07 11.07
CA ALA A 154 -22.47 -20.14 10.15
C ALA A 154 -22.47 -19.70 8.68
N ARG A 155 -23.45 -18.87 8.27
CA ARG A 155 -23.49 -18.29 6.92
C ARG A 155 -22.32 -17.36 6.66
N GLN A 156 -22.02 -16.45 7.59
CA GLN A 156 -20.90 -15.52 7.45
C GLN A 156 -19.55 -16.23 7.32
N ASP A 157 -19.32 -17.32 8.05
CA ASP A 157 -18.08 -18.11 7.94
C ASP A 157 -17.93 -18.79 6.56
N ALA A 158 -19.04 -19.28 5.99
CA ALA A 158 -19.04 -19.89 4.66
C ALA A 158 -18.72 -18.88 3.55
N ASP A 159 -19.31 -17.68 3.63
CA ASP A 159 -19.06 -16.60 2.67
C ASP A 159 -17.59 -16.14 2.74
N LEU A 160 -17.06 -15.96 3.94
CA LEU A 160 -15.67 -15.54 4.16
C LEU A 160 -14.66 -16.55 3.56
N LYS A 161 -14.93 -17.85 3.72
CA LYS A 161 -14.10 -18.93 3.13
C LYS A 161 -14.17 -18.92 1.60
N ARG A 162 -15.34 -18.64 1.03
CA ARG A 162 -15.52 -18.57 -0.43
C ARG A 162 -14.73 -17.40 -1.02
N ASP A 163 -14.78 -16.24 -0.39
CA ASP A 163 -14.07 -15.04 -0.85
C ASP A 163 -12.55 -15.23 -0.80
N LEU A 164 -12.03 -15.81 0.29
CA LEU A 164 -10.61 -16.13 0.42
C LEU A 164 -10.13 -17.10 -0.68
N TYR A 165 -10.94 -18.10 -1.03
CA TYR A 165 -10.61 -19.04 -2.11
C TYR A 165 -10.56 -18.36 -3.48
N GLN A 166 -11.55 -17.52 -3.79
CA GLN A 166 -11.62 -16.78 -5.06
C GLN A 166 -10.46 -15.80 -5.20
N SER A 167 -10.11 -15.08 -4.13
CA SER A 167 -8.96 -14.17 -4.10
C SER A 167 -7.65 -14.90 -4.43
N ARG A 168 -7.40 -16.06 -3.81
CA ARG A 168 -6.19 -16.87 -4.06
C ARG A 168 -6.11 -17.36 -5.51
N ILE A 169 -7.23 -17.74 -6.12
CA ILE A 169 -7.26 -18.11 -7.55
C ILE A 169 -6.96 -16.90 -8.43
N GLY A 170 -7.56 -15.74 -8.14
CA GLY A 170 -7.31 -14.50 -8.87
C GLY A 170 -5.84 -14.10 -8.87
N GLU A 171 -5.18 -14.18 -7.70
CA GLU A 171 -3.74 -13.92 -7.58
C GLU A 171 -2.91 -14.89 -8.41
N LYS A 172 -3.21 -16.19 -8.34
CA LYS A 172 -2.49 -17.22 -9.11
C LYS A 172 -2.64 -17.02 -10.62
N MET A 173 -3.84 -16.71 -11.07
CA MET A 173 -4.16 -16.36 -12.46
C MET A 173 -3.34 -15.15 -12.94
N ALA A 174 -3.29 -14.09 -12.14
CA ALA A 174 -2.55 -12.87 -12.47
C ALA A 174 -1.03 -13.13 -12.60
N VAL A 175 -0.46 -13.97 -11.73
CA VAL A 175 0.95 -14.38 -11.80
C VAL A 175 1.25 -15.16 -13.08
N MET A 176 0.37 -16.11 -13.45
CA MET A 176 0.51 -16.88 -14.68
C MET A 176 0.45 -15.99 -15.93
N ALA A 177 -0.51 -15.06 -15.98
CA ALA A 177 -0.66 -14.13 -17.10
C ALA A 177 0.59 -13.24 -17.29
N ARG A 178 1.14 -12.68 -16.21
CA ARG A 178 2.39 -11.90 -16.27
C ARG A 178 3.58 -12.71 -16.76
N ARG A 179 3.64 -14.00 -16.40
CA ARG A 179 4.69 -14.91 -16.88
C ARG A 179 4.56 -15.20 -18.37
N GLU A 180 3.34 -15.48 -18.85
CA GLU A 180 3.08 -15.69 -20.28
C GLU A 180 3.42 -14.44 -21.11
N GLU A 181 3.09 -13.25 -20.61
CA GLU A 181 3.45 -11.97 -21.23
C GLU A 181 4.98 -11.81 -21.32
N ALA A 182 5.70 -12.03 -20.21
CA ALA A 182 7.16 -11.96 -20.19
C ALA A 182 7.82 -13.00 -21.13
N GLU A 183 7.26 -14.21 -21.22
CA GLU A 183 7.74 -15.25 -22.13
C GLU A 183 7.54 -14.85 -23.61
N ARG A 184 6.41 -14.21 -23.95
CA ARG A 184 6.15 -13.66 -25.30
C ARG A 184 7.09 -12.51 -25.62
N GLU A 185 7.31 -11.59 -24.70
CA GLU A 185 8.26 -10.48 -24.88
C GLU A 185 9.68 -11.00 -25.11
N ALA A 186 10.13 -11.98 -24.33
CA ALA A 186 11.43 -12.61 -24.48
C ALA A 186 11.58 -13.34 -25.83
N GLN A 187 10.53 -14.03 -26.30
CA GLN A 187 10.52 -14.66 -27.62
C GLN A 187 10.58 -13.61 -28.75
N ALA A 188 9.82 -12.52 -28.63
CA ALA A 188 9.87 -11.43 -29.59
C ALA A 188 11.23 -10.71 -29.60
N GLU A 189 11.87 -10.54 -28.44
CA GLU A 189 13.24 -10.03 -28.34
C GLU A 189 14.23 -10.97 -29.04
N LYS A 190 14.13 -12.27 -28.79
CA LYS A 190 15.00 -13.27 -29.44
C LYS A 190 14.82 -13.29 -30.96
N ALA A 191 13.59 -13.25 -31.46
CA ALA A 191 13.31 -13.22 -32.90
C ALA A 191 13.83 -11.94 -33.57
N ALA A 192 13.69 -10.78 -32.93
CA ALA A 192 14.28 -9.53 -33.40
C ALA A 192 15.81 -9.58 -33.42
N MET A 193 16.42 -10.31 -32.47
CA MET A 193 17.87 -10.55 -32.40
C MET A 193 18.39 -11.48 -33.50
N GLU A 194 17.54 -12.33 -34.10
CA GLU A 194 17.91 -13.26 -35.17
C GLU A 194 17.78 -12.63 -36.57
N GLN A 195 16.88 -11.64 -36.75
CA GLN A 195 16.66 -10.92 -38.02
C GLN A 195 17.56 -9.67 -38.16
N LEU A 196 18.84 -9.82 -37.82
CA LEU A 196 19.82 -8.73 -37.71
C LEU A 196 19.97 -7.89 -38.99
N PRO A 197 20.13 -6.56 -38.87
CA PRO A 197 20.86 -5.77 -39.85
C PRO A 197 22.33 -6.20 -39.85
N SER A 198 22.95 -6.30 -41.03
CA SER A 198 24.40 -6.56 -41.20
C SER A 198 25.30 -5.60 -40.41
N ALA A 199 24.77 -4.46 -39.98
CA ALA A 199 25.41 -3.36 -39.26
C ALA A 199 26.18 -3.75 -37.99
N PHE A 200 25.77 -4.82 -37.32
CA PHE A 200 26.33 -5.21 -36.02
C PHE A 200 27.30 -6.41 -36.12
N GLY A 201 27.55 -6.93 -37.33
CA GLY A 201 28.30 -8.17 -37.54
C GLY A 201 29.80 -8.03 -37.81
N THR A 202 30.30 -6.84 -38.19
CA THR A 202 31.62 -6.74 -38.87
C THR A 202 32.70 -5.96 -38.11
N MET A 203 32.36 -5.24 -37.04
CA MET A 203 33.35 -4.46 -36.28
C MET A 203 33.72 -5.18 -34.98
N GLY A 204 35.01 -5.51 -34.83
CA GLY A 204 35.62 -6.33 -33.78
C GLY A 204 35.54 -5.81 -32.33
N GLY A 205 34.36 -5.38 -31.89
CA GLY A 205 34.03 -5.22 -30.49
C GLY A 205 33.74 -6.57 -29.82
N ASN A 206 33.78 -6.59 -28.48
CA ASN A 206 33.40 -7.77 -27.71
C ASN A 206 31.93 -8.13 -28.01
N ASN A 207 31.65 -9.41 -28.30
CA ASN A 207 30.30 -9.92 -28.58
C ASN A 207 29.28 -9.54 -27.49
N ALA A 208 29.72 -9.36 -26.24
CA ALA A 208 28.87 -8.88 -25.16
C ALA A 208 28.43 -7.41 -25.36
N THR A 209 29.37 -6.51 -25.68
CA THR A 209 29.11 -5.09 -25.92
C THR A 209 28.16 -4.88 -27.09
N THR A 210 28.42 -5.54 -28.23
CA THR A 210 27.55 -5.49 -29.40
C THR A 210 26.11 -5.89 -29.05
N LYS A 211 25.92 -6.92 -28.22
CA LYS A 211 24.58 -7.35 -27.76
C LYS A 211 23.87 -6.29 -26.93
N VAL A 212 24.58 -5.59 -26.05
CA VAL A 212 23.97 -4.52 -25.23
C VAL A 212 23.58 -3.32 -26.11
N ILE A 213 24.47 -2.86 -26.98
CA ILE A 213 24.19 -1.76 -27.93
C ILE A 213 22.97 -2.11 -28.78
N MET A 214 22.94 -3.32 -29.36
CA MET A 214 21.82 -3.80 -30.15
C MET A 214 20.50 -3.82 -29.35
N LYS A 215 20.52 -4.30 -28.11
CA LYS A 215 19.33 -4.33 -27.25
C LYS A 215 18.79 -2.93 -27.00
N GLU A 216 19.68 -1.96 -26.76
CA GLU A 216 19.31 -0.56 -26.58
C GLU A 216 18.73 0.06 -27.86
N PHE A 217 19.30 -0.27 -29.03
CA PHE A 217 18.77 0.18 -30.32
C PHE A 217 17.35 -0.34 -30.55
N LEU A 218 17.16 -1.66 -30.44
CA LEU A 218 15.86 -2.31 -30.62
C LEU A 218 14.81 -1.77 -29.65
N ARG A 219 15.20 -1.46 -28.41
CA ARG A 219 14.32 -0.84 -27.42
C ARG A 219 13.81 0.52 -27.91
N LEU A 220 14.70 1.40 -28.34
CA LEU A 220 14.34 2.73 -28.85
C LEU A 220 13.54 2.63 -30.16
N SER A 221 13.92 1.75 -31.09
CA SER A 221 13.17 1.53 -32.33
C SER A 221 11.74 1.05 -32.08
N LYS A 222 11.52 0.18 -31.08
CA LYS A 222 10.17 -0.26 -30.67
C LYS A 222 9.35 0.89 -30.11
N LEU A 223 9.93 1.73 -29.26
CA LEU A 223 9.26 2.92 -28.73
C LEU A 223 8.88 3.89 -29.84
N GLN A 224 9.78 4.10 -30.80
CA GLN A 224 9.54 4.94 -31.98
C GLN A 224 8.39 4.38 -32.83
N ALA A 225 8.42 3.09 -33.16
CA ALA A 225 7.36 2.43 -33.93
C ALA A 225 5.99 2.45 -33.23
N ALA A 226 5.98 2.41 -31.90
CA ALA A 226 4.75 2.50 -31.10
C ALA A 226 4.26 3.95 -30.87
N GLY A 227 4.96 4.96 -31.38
CA GLY A 227 4.64 6.38 -31.11
C GLY A 227 4.84 6.80 -29.65
N LYS A 228 5.68 6.06 -28.90
CA LYS A 228 5.94 6.24 -27.46
C LYS A 228 7.33 6.80 -27.15
N ALA A 229 8.11 7.15 -28.17
CA ALA A 229 9.46 7.70 -28.01
C ALA A 229 9.48 9.21 -27.67
N ASP A 230 8.31 9.84 -27.49
CA ASP A 230 8.17 11.21 -27.01
C ASP A 230 9.04 12.22 -27.78
N GLY A 231 9.00 12.23 -29.12
CA GLY A 231 9.80 13.17 -29.91
C GLY A 231 11.30 12.87 -29.94
N ILE A 232 11.75 11.67 -29.55
CA ILE A 232 13.10 11.15 -29.80
C ILE A 232 13.00 10.07 -30.89
N SER A 233 13.88 10.13 -31.89
CA SER A 233 13.97 9.11 -32.93
C SER A 233 15.43 8.72 -33.15
N VAL A 234 15.66 7.45 -33.45
CA VAL A 234 17.00 6.88 -33.61
C VAL A 234 17.13 6.19 -34.96
N HIS A 235 18.28 6.38 -35.59
CA HIS A 235 18.66 5.72 -36.83
C HIS A 235 20.15 5.39 -36.81
N LEU A 236 20.54 4.36 -37.55
CA LEU A 236 21.95 4.06 -37.75
C LEU A 236 22.51 5.03 -38.78
N ALA A 237 23.65 5.65 -38.49
CA ALA A 237 24.30 6.55 -39.44
C ALA A 237 24.79 5.79 -40.69
N ASP A 238 25.11 4.51 -40.51
CA ASP A 238 25.60 3.59 -41.52
C ASP A 238 25.09 2.18 -41.18
N GLU A 239 24.40 1.54 -42.12
CA GLU A 239 23.87 0.17 -41.98
C GLU A 239 24.96 -0.91 -41.93
N SER A 240 26.24 -0.53 -41.99
CA SER A 240 27.40 -1.38 -41.72
C SER A 240 28.04 -1.11 -40.35
N ASN A 241 27.60 -0.06 -39.62
CA ASN A 241 28.19 0.36 -38.34
C ASN A 241 27.14 0.61 -37.25
N GLY A 242 26.85 -0.42 -36.47
CA GLY A 242 25.96 -0.36 -35.31
C GLY A 242 26.47 0.44 -34.10
N TYR A 243 27.73 0.92 -34.11
CA TYR A 243 28.34 1.68 -33.02
C TYR A 243 28.18 3.20 -33.18
N LEU A 244 27.55 3.65 -34.27
CA LEU A 244 27.33 5.06 -34.57
C LEU A 244 25.84 5.32 -34.83
N TRP A 245 25.18 6.00 -33.91
CA TRP A 245 23.77 6.33 -34.05
C TRP A 245 23.59 7.82 -34.30
N GLN A 246 22.62 8.12 -35.14
CA GLN A 246 22.06 9.45 -35.28
C GLN A 246 20.73 9.50 -34.52
N VAL A 247 20.56 10.56 -33.74
CA VAL A 247 19.38 10.77 -32.91
C VAL A 247 18.80 12.13 -33.24
N SER A 248 17.55 12.16 -33.70
CA SER A 248 16.79 13.40 -33.84
C SER A 248 15.87 13.55 -32.65
N MET A 249 15.88 14.71 -31.98
CA MET A 249 14.96 14.98 -30.88
C MET A 249 14.36 16.39 -30.92
N ASP A 250 13.11 16.48 -30.52
CA ASP A 250 12.43 17.74 -30.26
C ASP A 250 12.91 18.36 -28.94
N ALA A 251 12.84 19.69 -28.83
CA ALA A 251 12.93 20.34 -27.52
C ALA A 251 11.63 20.12 -26.72
N LEU A 252 11.73 20.18 -25.38
CA LEU A 252 10.55 20.08 -24.52
C LEU A 252 9.56 21.20 -24.85
N GLN A 253 8.30 20.81 -25.04
CA GLN A 253 7.22 21.72 -25.41
C GLN A 253 7.04 22.83 -24.36
N GLY A 254 6.71 24.04 -24.83
CA GLY A 254 6.60 25.23 -23.97
C GLY A 254 7.92 25.89 -23.58
N SER A 255 9.07 25.30 -23.92
CA SER A 255 10.37 25.94 -23.70
C SER A 255 10.68 27.01 -24.76
N ARG A 256 11.51 27.99 -24.38
CA ARG A 256 12.03 29.00 -25.33
C ARG A 256 12.81 28.36 -26.48
N LEU A 257 13.54 27.29 -26.19
CA LEU A 257 14.29 26.53 -27.19
C LEU A 257 13.36 25.92 -28.24
N ALA A 258 12.21 25.38 -27.85
CA ALA A 258 11.22 24.85 -28.79
C ALA A 258 10.70 25.93 -29.76
N THR A 259 10.41 27.14 -29.27
CA THR A 259 10.00 28.27 -30.12
C THR A 259 11.11 28.68 -31.10
N GLU A 260 12.37 28.68 -30.66
CA GLU A 260 13.50 29.02 -31.53
C GLU A 260 13.78 27.96 -32.58
N LEU A 261 13.65 26.67 -32.24
CA LEU A 261 13.75 25.57 -33.19
C LEU A 261 12.65 25.64 -34.25
N GLN A 262 11.42 26.00 -33.86
CA GLN A 262 10.33 26.19 -34.82
C GLN A 262 10.61 27.35 -35.80
N ALA A 263 11.13 28.48 -35.29
CA ALA A 263 11.51 29.60 -36.14
C ALA A 263 12.71 29.26 -37.04
N HIS A 264 13.63 28.44 -36.55
CA HIS A 264 14.80 27.96 -37.30
C HIS A 264 14.40 27.00 -38.41
N SER A 265 13.54 26.01 -38.13
CA SER A 265 13.08 25.03 -39.12
C SER A 265 12.27 25.67 -40.25
N ALA A 266 11.55 26.75 -39.97
CA ALA A 266 10.88 27.56 -41.00
C ALA A 266 11.86 28.19 -42.01
N ARG A 267 13.10 28.47 -41.60
CA ARG A 267 14.17 29.01 -42.46
C ARG A 267 15.09 27.93 -43.02
N HIS A 268 15.21 26.81 -42.30
CA HIS A 268 16.08 25.68 -42.64
C HIS A 268 15.26 24.37 -42.53
N PRO A 269 14.45 24.03 -43.55
CA PRO A 269 13.50 22.91 -43.47
C PRO A 269 14.12 21.53 -43.23
N SER A 270 15.43 21.36 -43.49
CA SER A 270 16.17 20.14 -43.19
C SER A 270 16.66 20.02 -41.74
N GLN A 271 16.40 21.02 -40.90
CA GLN A 271 16.83 21.08 -39.50
C GLN A 271 15.60 21.34 -38.61
N THR A 272 14.76 20.32 -38.45
CA THR A 272 13.48 20.41 -37.74
C THR A 272 13.59 20.26 -36.23
N GLY A 273 14.67 19.66 -35.74
CA GLY A 273 14.92 19.43 -34.32
C GLY A 273 16.40 19.51 -33.97
N ILE A 274 16.78 18.91 -32.85
CA ILE A 274 18.17 18.77 -32.39
C ILE A 274 18.67 17.41 -32.85
N GLU A 275 19.64 17.42 -33.75
CA GLU A 275 20.33 16.23 -34.22
C GLU A 275 21.55 15.98 -33.36
N LEU A 276 21.68 14.75 -32.87
CA LEU A 276 22.81 14.27 -32.09
C LEU A 276 23.47 13.07 -32.75
N GLU A 277 24.71 12.85 -32.37
CA GLU A 277 25.45 11.64 -32.69
C GLU A 277 25.85 10.95 -31.39
N VAL A 278 25.58 9.64 -31.31
CA VAL A 278 25.97 8.76 -30.21
C VAL A 278 27.01 7.78 -30.74
N VAL A 279 28.20 7.81 -30.16
CA VAL A 279 29.33 6.95 -30.53
C VAL A 279 29.63 6.01 -29.37
N PHE A 280 29.45 4.71 -29.58
CA PHE A 280 29.73 3.69 -28.57
C PHE A 280 31.20 3.25 -28.59
N THR A 281 31.78 3.04 -27.41
CA THR A 281 33.12 2.44 -27.28
C THR A 281 33.01 0.92 -27.07
N PRO A 282 34.08 0.15 -27.31
CA PRO A 282 34.14 -1.26 -26.91
C PRO A 282 33.95 -1.49 -25.40
N GLY A 283 34.12 -0.46 -24.57
CA GLY A 283 33.91 -0.51 -23.13
C GLY A 283 32.44 -0.41 -22.69
N PHE A 284 31.51 -0.08 -23.59
CA PHE A 284 30.08 -0.02 -23.26
C PHE A 284 29.55 -1.41 -22.83
N PRO A 285 28.68 -1.53 -21.81
CA PRO A 285 28.05 -0.46 -21.01
C PRO A 285 28.85 -0.02 -19.78
N MET A 286 30.08 -0.51 -19.57
CA MET A 286 30.88 -0.11 -18.42
C MET A 286 31.40 1.33 -18.52
N GLU A 287 31.58 1.81 -19.75
CA GLU A 287 31.94 3.19 -20.07
C GLU A 287 30.78 3.93 -20.78
N PRO A 288 30.66 5.25 -20.61
CA PRO A 288 29.64 6.03 -21.29
C PRO A 288 29.89 6.08 -22.80
N PRO A 289 28.82 6.17 -23.62
CA PRO A 289 28.98 6.56 -25.02
C PRO A 289 29.39 8.04 -25.11
N PHE A 290 30.08 8.40 -26.19
CA PHE A 290 30.34 9.80 -26.51
C PHE A 290 29.13 10.38 -27.24
N VAL A 291 28.51 11.42 -26.67
CA VAL A 291 27.33 12.09 -27.26
C VAL A 291 27.65 13.54 -27.61
N ARG A 292 27.29 13.96 -28.82
CA ARG A 292 27.46 15.34 -29.29
C ARG A 292 26.24 15.84 -30.04
N VAL A 293 26.04 17.15 -30.01
CA VAL A 293 25.11 17.86 -30.91
C VAL A 293 25.78 18.00 -32.27
N VAL A 294 25.05 17.68 -33.33
CA VAL A 294 25.44 17.88 -34.73
C VAL A 294 24.86 19.21 -35.24
N THR A 295 23.55 19.41 -35.08
CA THR A 295 22.84 20.62 -35.49
C THR A 295 21.57 20.78 -34.65
N PRO A 296 21.03 22.00 -34.44
CA PRO A 296 21.63 23.30 -34.73
C PRO A 296 22.74 23.70 -33.76
N ARG A 297 23.49 24.73 -34.13
CA ARG A 297 24.51 25.33 -33.26
C ARG A 297 23.85 26.11 -32.12
N PHE A 298 24.24 25.81 -30.88
CA PHE A 298 23.78 26.51 -29.69
C PHE A 298 24.59 27.80 -29.46
N ALA A 299 23.96 28.79 -28.83
CA ALA A 299 24.64 29.97 -28.34
C ALA A 299 25.63 29.57 -27.24
N PHE A 300 26.76 30.27 -27.18
CA PHE A 300 27.84 29.96 -26.26
C PHE A 300 27.36 29.91 -24.80
N HIS A 301 27.77 28.86 -24.05
CA HIS A 301 27.39 28.60 -22.65
C HIS A 301 25.89 28.41 -22.39
N THR A 302 25.11 27.99 -23.38
CA THR A 302 23.69 27.63 -23.17
C THR A 302 23.45 26.14 -23.39
N GLY A 303 22.45 25.58 -22.68
CA GLY A 303 22.00 24.19 -22.82
C GLY A 303 23.06 23.14 -22.49
N HIS A 304 24.09 23.47 -21.71
CA HIS A 304 25.23 22.57 -21.45
C HIS A 304 25.97 22.09 -22.72
N VAL A 305 25.82 22.78 -23.85
CA VAL A 305 26.55 22.48 -25.09
C VAL A 305 27.84 23.29 -25.11
N THR A 306 28.97 22.61 -25.30
CA THR A 306 30.28 23.26 -25.39
C THR A 306 30.44 23.99 -26.72
N VAL A 307 31.48 24.83 -26.83
CA VAL A 307 31.78 25.55 -28.08
C VAL A 307 31.98 24.64 -29.30
N GLY A 308 32.32 23.37 -29.10
CA GLY A 308 32.51 22.39 -30.16
C GLY A 308 31.34 21.42 -30.37
N GLY A 309 30.23 21.58 -29.63
CA GLY A 309 29.04 20.73 -29.77
C GLY A 309 29.03 19.49 -28.88
N SER A 310 30.04 19.27 -28.04
CA SER A 310 29.96 18.21 -27.02
C SER A 310 29.00 18.61 -25.89
N ILE A 311 28.46 17.63 -25.19
CA ILE A 311 27.54 17.86 -24.06
C ILE A 311 28.33 17.79 -22.75
N CYS A 312 28.18 18.81 -21.91
CA CYS A 312 28.83 18.92 -20.60
C CYS A 312 27.88 18.42 -19.51
N MET A 313 27.80 17.10 -19.33
CA MET A 313 27.00 16.46 -18.28
C MET A 313 27.83 15.43 -17.54
N GLU A 314 27.75 15.43 -16.20
CA GLU A 314 28.48 14.48 -15.34
C GLU A 314 28.14 13.02 -15.67
N LEU A 315 26.89 12.71 -16.02
CA LEU A 315 26.50 11.34 -16.38
C LEU A 315 27.20 10.80 -17.64
N LEU A 316 27.77 11.66 -18.49
CA LEU A 316 28.54 11.26 -19.68
C LEU A 316 30.06 11.19 -19.40
N THR A 317 30.45 11.10 -18.13
CA THR A 317 31.84 11.10 -17.68
C THR A 317 32.15 9.79 -16.96
N SER A 318 33.41 9.40 -16.91
CA SER A 318 33.86 8.21 -16.16
C SER A 318 33.40 8.21 -14.70
N SER A 319 33.37 9.36 -14.04
CA SER A 319 32.96 9.50 -12.64
C SER A 319 31.44 9.46 -12.42
N GLY A 320 30.65 9.96 -13.36
CA GLY A 320 29.19 10.02 -13.23
C GLY A 320 28.42 8.94 -13.98
N TRP A 321 29.08 8.20 -14.87
CA TRP A 321 28.44 7.14 -15.64
C TRP A 321 28.09 5.94 -14.76
N ARG A 322 26.93 5.34 -15.03
CA ARG A 322 26.49 4.10 -14.40
C ARG A 322 26.06 3.12 -15.48
N PRO A 323 26.58 1.87 -15.49
CA PRO A 323 26.22 0.86 -16.50
C PRO A 323 24.74 0.46 -16.50
N THR A 324 23.99 0.87 -15.49
CA THR A 324 22.53 0.66 -15.37
C THR A 324 21.71 1.67 -16.15
N TYR A 325 22.29 2.75 -16.67
CA TYR A 325 21.57 3.71 -17.50
C TYR A 325 21.24 3.09 -18.86
N THR A 326 19.96 3.20 -19.26
CA THR A 326 19.55 2.92 -20.64
C THR A 326 19.90 4.13 -21.52
N VAL A 327 20.18 3.92 -22.80
CA VAL A 327 20.43 4.99 -23.77
C VAL A 327 19.20 5.91 -23.86
N GLU A 328 18.00 5.35 -23.77
CA GLU A 328 16.75 6.10 -23.63
C GLU A 328 16.81 7.11 -22.46
N SER A 329 17.15 6.64 -21.26
CA SER A 329 17.21 7.51 -20.08
C SER A 329 18.30 8.60 -20.20
N VAL A 330 19.40 8.30 -20.88
CA VAL A 330 20.48 9.25 -21.18
C VAL A 330 19.99 10.34 -22.13
N LEU A 331 19.32 9.96 -23.22
CA LEU A 331 18.79 10.91 -24.21
C LEU A 331 17.70 11.81 -23.61
N ILE A 332 16.83 11.27 -22.74
CA ILE A 332 15.83 12.06 -22.01
C ILE A 332 16.51 13.09 -21.09
N GLN A 333 17.53 12.68 -20.34
CA GLN A 333 18.29 13.58 -19.45
C GLN A 333 19.04 14.66 -20.23
N ILE A 334 19.67 14.31 -21.36
CA ILE A 334 20.30 15.28 -22.26
C ILE A 334 19.28 16.32 -22.74
N ARG A 335 18.12 15.86 -23.21
CA ARG A 335 17.05 16.76 -23.68
C ARG A 335 16.57 17.72 -22.58
N ALA A 336 16.41 17.21 -21.35
CA ALA A 336 16.02 18.02 -20.21
C ALA A 336 17.10 19.07 -19.88
N SER A 337 18.38 18.68 -19.94
CA SER A 337 19.51 19.58 -19.69
C SER A 337 19.56 20.75 -20.67
N PHE A 338 19.15 20.56 -21.93
CA PHE A 338 19.10 21.67 -22.88
C PHE A 338 18.19 22.79 -22.40
N VAL A 339 17.07 22.46 -21.73
CA VAL A 339 16.15 23.46 -21.19
C VAL A 339 16.65 24.01 -19.86
N GLU A 340 17.13 23.14 -18.97
CA GLU A 340 17.68 23.54 -17.67
C GLU A 340 18.85 24.52 -17.82
N GLY A 341 19.78 24.22 -18.73
CA GLY A 341 20.91 25.09 -19.07
C GLY A 341 20.53 26.33 -19.89
N GLY A 342 19.25 26.63 -20.03
CA GLY A 342 18.74 27.80 -20.75
C GLY A 342 19.12 27.81 -22.23
N GLY A 343 19.09 26.65 -22.91
CA GLY A 343 19.51 26.46 -24.29
C GLY A 343 18.91 27.46 -25.27
N ARG A 344 19.78 28.05 -26.10
CA ARG A 344 19.44 29.02 -27.15
C ARG A 344 20.18 28.67 -28.42
N LEU A 345 19.60 29.03 -29.57
CA LEU A 345 20.32 28.87 -30.85
C LEU A 345 21.33 30.00 -31.04
N ASP A 346 22.47 29.71 -31.69
CA ASP A 346 23.44 30.73 -32.09
C ASP A 346 22.75 31.71 -33.07
N PRO A 347 22.75 33.01 -32.80
CA PRO A 347 21.96 33.98 -33.58
C PRO A 347 22.39 34.09 -35.05
N THR A 348 23.59 33.62 -35.38
CA THR A 348 24.19 33.77 -36.71
C THR A 348 24.51 32.43 -37.37
N ARG A 349 24.96 31.44 -36.59
CA ARG A 349 25.51 30.18 -37.07
C ARG A 349 24.70 28.96 -36.65
N ALA A 350 23.45 29.13 -36.21
CA ALA A 350 22.57 28.01 -35.85
C ALA A 350 22.51 26.91 -36.93
N HIS A 351 22.55 27.30 -38.22
CA HIS A 351 22.49 26.39 -39.36
C HIS A 351 23.80 25.64 -39.66
N VAL A 352 24.93 26.06 -39.08
CA VAL A 352 26.24 25.48 -39.33
C VAL A 352 26.46 24.29 -38.39
N PRO A 353 26.63 23.05 -38.90
CA PRO A 353 26.82 21.88 -38.07
C PRO A 353 28.15 21.92 -37.29
N TYR A 354 28.16 21.30 -36.11
CA TYR A 354 29.38 20.99 -35.38
C TYR A 354 30.10 19.78 -35.99
N SER A 355 31.43 19.85 -36.09
CA SER A 355 32.24 18.70 -36.49
C SER A 355 32.56 17.78 -35.31
N ALA A 356 32.82 16.49 -35.60
CA ALA A 356 33.21 15.52 -34.58
C ALA A 356 34.55 15.88 -33.92
N ALA A 357 35.50 16.45 -34.68
CA ALA A 357 36.80 16.88 -34.17
C ALA A 357 36.66 18.01 -33.14
N GLU A 358 35.90 19.06 -33.47
CA GLU A 358 35.62 20.17 -32.56
C GLU A 358 34.95 19.70 -31.26
N ALA A 359 33.99 18.77 -31.36
CA ALA A 359 33.30 18.22 -30.21
C ALA A 359 34.25 17.45 -29.28
N ARG A 360 35.10 16.58 -29.83
CA ARG A 360 36.08 15.81 -29.04
C ARG A 360 37.09 16.71 -28.36
N GLU A 361 37.63 17.70 -29.05
CA GLU A 361 38.56 18.68 -28.47
C GLU A 361 37.91 19.50 -27.35
N ALA A 362 36.67 19.95 -27.56
CA ALA A 362 35.92 20.70 -26.56
C ALA A 362 35.64 19.84 -25.31
N PHE A 363 35.21 18.58 -25.49
CA PHE A 363 35.00 17.64 -24.39
C PHE A 363 36.28 17.43 -23.58
N MET A 364 37.42 17.17 -24.24
CA MET A 364 38.71 16.99 -23.56
C MET A 364 39.13 18.22 -22.76
N ARG A 365 38.82 19.44 -23.22
CA ARG A 365 39.10 20.66 -22.45
C ARG A 365 38.24 20.74 -21.18
N VAL A 366 36.95 20.45 -21.30
CA VAL A 366 36.00 20.49 -20.17
C VAL A 366 36.34 19.40 -19.15
N ALA A 367 36.60 18.17 -19.59
CA ALA A 367 37.01 17.07 -18.71
C ALA A 367 38.25 17.43 -17.87
N ARG A 368 39.26 18.06 -18.49
CA ARG A 368 40.44 18.55 -17.77
C ARG A 368 40.13 19.65 -16.74
N GLN A 369 39.19 20.56 -17.05
CA GLN A 369 38.81 21.63 -16.13
C GLN A 369 38.04 21.11 -14.91
N HIS A 370 37.24 20.06 -15.08
CA HIS A 370 36.43 19.47 -14.02
C HIS A 370 37.09 18.27 -13.31
N GLY A 371 38.31 17.90 -13.70
CA GLY A 371 39.02 16.76 -13.10
C GLY A 371 38.40 15.41 -13.43
N TRP A 372 37.63 15.30 -14.51
CA TRP A 372 37.04 14.04 -14.94
C TRP A 372 38.15 13.14 -15.51
N GLU A 373 38.27 11.92 -14.96
CA GLU A 373 39.21 10.93 -15.47
C GLU A 373 38.80 10.49 -16.89
N LYS A 374 39.79 10.07 -17.67
CA LYS A 374 39.62 9.77 -19.11
C LYS A 374 38.71 8.59 -19.37
#